data_AF-A0A8B8BY16-F1
#
_entry.id   AF-A0A8B8BY16-F1
#
_cell.length_a   1.000
_cell.length_b   1.000
_cell.length_c   1.000
_cell.angle_alpha   90.00
_cell.angle_beta   90.00
_cell.angle_gamma   90.00
#
_symmetry.space_group_name_H-M   'P 1'
#
loop_
_entity.id
_entity.type
_entity.pdbx_description
1 polymer ?
#
loop_
_entity_poly.entity_id
_entity_poly.type
_entity_poly.pdbx_seq_one_letter_code
_entity_poly.pdbx_strand_id
1 'polypeptide(L)'
;MTLQRVLLHLQTELGVLFLFCFSAFGFPLGSPVTPDACVQLIPRHSQQVFINNPSAYSLSLSTQYYRFCDDPAFCGKNYIIVSIQGQGGLLRGFIVQARTPSGGSRSWGQFFPLQTGDSKVIQCQNGLTLTHTANNDKNIVRFAWIPEPGMRDQVQFVATVVQNLRTIYPGVYSAQLRPVGDMLDSERKFLIFAYHQEVLDAKEEAVQSKKNTPEQRNYFCNKFQTNDSLRVAILSICAANAGLNLSAANLVIVLKVF
;
A
#
# COMPACT_ATOMS: atom_id res chain seq x y z
N MET A 1 -82.87 -33.40 2.08
CA MET A 1 -82.17 -32.66 1.01
C MET A 1 -81.86 -31.27 1.52
N THR A 2 -80.65 -30.76 1.58
CA THR A 2 -79.29 -31.33 1.45
C THR A 2 -78.38 -30.11 1.63
N LEU A 3 -77.48 -30.14 2.59
CA LEU A 3 -76.07 -29.76 2.43
C LEU A 3 -75.69 -28.49 1.63
N GLN A 4 -76.47 -27.40 1.65
CA GLN A 4 -76.12 -26.21 0.85
C GLN A 4 -76.36 -24.84 1.51
N ARG A 5 -76.39 -24.79 2.86
CA ARG A 5 -76.49 -23.50 3.59
C ARG A 5 -75.49 -23.29 4.74
N VAL A 6 -74.48 -24.16 4.87
CA VAL A 6 -73.41 -23.98 5.88
C VAL A 6 -72.09 -23.46 5.27
N LEU A 7 -72.02 -23.29 3.95
CA LEU A 7 -70.80 -22.86 3.25
C LEU A 7 -70.71 -21.34 3.02
N LEU A 8 -71.24 -20.54 3.95
CA LEU A 8 -71.19 -19.08 3.88
C LEU A 8 -70.92 -18.43 5.23
N HIS A 9 -70.02 -19.01 6.04
CA HIS A 9 -69.50 -18.37 7.26
C HIS A 9 -68.11 -18.87 7.69
N LEU A 10 -67.24 -19.23 6.73
CA LEU A 10 -65.79 -19.38 6.98
C LEU A 10 -64.98 -18.41 6.11
N GLN A 11 -65.43 -17.14 6.07
CA GLN A 11 -64.54 -16.01 5.77
C GLN A 11 -63.89 -15.59 7.09
N THR A 12 -62.73 -16.16 7.41
CA THR A 12 -61.66 -15.57 8.25
C THR A 12 -60.64 -16.66 8.54
N GLU A 13 -59.36 -16.32 8.48
CA GLU A 13 -58.23 -17.21 8.82
C GLU A 13 -57.80 -18.22 7.74
N LEU A 14 -57.62 -17.78 6.50
CA LEU A 14 -56.48 -18.27 5.72
C LEU A 14 -55.49 -17.11 5.61
N GLY A 15 -54.77 -16.88 6.71
CA GLY A 15 -53.65 -15.96 6.78
C GLY A 15 -52.63 -16.35 5.72
N VAL A 16 -52.65 -15.63 4.60
CA VAL A 16 -51.59 -15.65 3.62
C VAL A 16 -50.38 -15.04 4.32
N LEU A 17 -49.62 -15.88 5.00
CA LEU A 17 -48.30 -15.55 5.52
C LEU A 17 -47.39 -15.40 4.29
N PHE A 18 -47.50 -14.23 3.63
CA PHE A 18 -46.46 -13.74 2.74
C PHE A 18 -45.23 -13.54 3.62
N LEU A 19 -44.45 -14.61 3.78
CA LEU A 19 -43.05 -14.54 4.13
C LEU A 19 -42.40 -13.71 3.02
N PHE A 20 -42.43 -12.39 3.20
CA PHE A 20 -41.47 -11.49 2.60
C PHE A 20 -40.11 -11.92 3.15
N CYS A 21 -39.54 -12.95 2.54
CA CYS A 21 -38.11 -13.11 2.48
C CYS A 21 -37.61 -11.88 1.72
N PHE A 22 -37.45 -10.76 2.44
CA PHE A 22 -36.47 -9.76 2.07
C PHE A 22 -35.13 -10.49 2.13
N SER A 23 -34.78 -11.17 1.05
CA SER A 23 -33.40 -11.53 0.78
C SER A 23 -32.67 -10.20 0.78
N ALA A 24 -32.02 -9.89 1.91
CA ALA A 24 -31.04 -8.83 1.97
C ALA A 24 -29.98 -9.22 0.95
N PHE A 25 -30.05 -8.62 -0.23
CA PHE A 25 -29.02 -8.73 -1.24
C PHE A 25 -27.77 -8.11 -0.63
N GLY A 26 -26.93 -8.95 -0.01
CA GLY A 26 -25.55 -8.59 0.23
C GLY A 26 -24.97 -8.25 -1.13
N PHE A 27 -24.45 -7.03 -1.31
CA PHE A 27 -23.90 -6.61 -2.58
C PHE A 27 -22.89 -7.66 -3.06
N PRO A 28 -23.08 -8.26 -4.26
CA PRO A 28 -22.28 -9.40 -4.72
C PRO A 28 -20.80 -9.07 -4.88
N LEU A 29 -20.45 -7.79 -4.85
CA LEU A 29 -19.10 -7.30 -5.04
C LEU A 29 -18.32 -7.10 -3.73
N GLY A 30 -18.93 -7.02 -2.54
CA GLY A 30 -18.18 -6.69 -1.33
C GLY A 30 -17.55 -5.28 -1.33
N SER A 31 -17.47 -4.67 -0.14
CA SER A 31 -17.16 -3.26 0.15
C SER A 31 -18.07 -2.23 -0.57
N PRO A 32 -18.73 -1.29 0.15
CA PRO A 32 -19.61 -0.32 -0.48
C PRO A 32 -18.85 0.61 -1.43
N VAL A 33 -19.26 0.68 -2.70
CA VAL A 33 -18.78 1.68 -3.68
C VAL A 33 -19.48 3.03 -3.57
N THR A 34 -20.31 3.23 -2.54
CA THR A 34 -20.92 4.54 -2.28
C THR A 34 -19.80 5.58 -2.12
N PRO A 35 -19.89 6.76 -2.77
CA PRO A 35 -18.83 7.75 -2.79
C PRO A 35 -18.26 8.06 -1.39
N ASP A 36 -19.14 8.16 -0.39
CA ASP A 36 -18.77 8.45 0.99
C ASP A 36 -17.96 7.34 1.67
N ALA A 37 -18.30 6.07 1.47
CA ALA A 37 -17.64 4.96 2.17
C ALA A 37 -16.19 4.78 1.68
N CYS A 38 -15.95 4.94 0.38
CA CYS A 38 -14.61 4.99 -0.21
C CYS A 38 -13.79 6.16 0.36
N VAL A 39 -14.37 7.36 0.37
CA VAL A 39 -13.67 8.59 0.80
C VAL A 39 -13.43 8.62 2.30
N GLN A 40 -14.32 8.05 3.10
CA GLN A 40 -14.14 7.97 4.55
C GLN A 40 -13.37 6.72 4.99
N LEU A 41 -13.20 5.73 4.09
CA LEU A 41 -12.68 4.39 4.38
C LEU A 41 -13.45 3.68 5.49
N ILE A 42 -14.73 4.02 5.68
CA ILE A 42 -15.56 3.45 6.74
C ILE A 42 -16.70 2.65 6.09
N PRO A 43 -16.78 1.32 6.31
CA PRO A 43 -17.91 0.54 5.83
C PRO A 43 -19.17 0.98 6.60
N ARG A 44 -20.30 1.20 5.92
CA ARG A 44 -21.55 1.61 6.56
C ARG A 44 -22.45 0.40 6.84
N HIS A 45 -22.46 -0.07 8.08
CA HIS A 45 -23.42 -1.07 8.56
C HIS A 45 -23.90 -0.75 9.99
N SER A 46 -25.09 -1.22 10.35
CA SER A 46 -25.61 -1.06 11.71
C SER A 46 -24.78 -1.86 12.72
N GLN A 47 -24.62 -1.34 13.94
CA GLN A 47 -24.01 -2.04 15.09
C GLN A 47 -22.50 -2.33 14.98
N GLN A 48 -21.75 -1.47 14.30
CA GLN A 48 -20.29 -1.53 14.23
C GLN A 48 -19.63 -0.93 15.47
N VAL A 49 -18.53 -1.54 15.89
CA VAL A 49 -17.64 -1.07 16.95
C VAL A 49 -16.32 -0.66 16.31
N PHE A 50 -15.98 0.61 16.43
CA PHE A 50 -14.74 1.19 15.92
C PHE A 50 -13.67 1.22 17.02
N ILE A 51 -12.53 0.61 16.74
CA ILE A 51 -11.37 0.60 17.63
C ILE A 51 -10.31 1.54 17.05
N ASN A 52 -10.09 2.68 17.70
CA ASN A 52 -9.24 3.75 17.14
C ASN A 52 -7.78 3.69 17.63
N ASN A 53 -7.45 2.97 18.72
CA ASN A 53 -6.07 2.79 19.23
C ASN A 53 -6.02 1.82 20.44
N PRO A 54 -5.00 0.96 20.60
CA PRO A 54 -4.06 0.49 19.58
C PRO A 54 -4.75 -0.43 18.58
N SER A 55 -4.41 -0.23 17.30
CA SER A 55 -4.82 -1.15 16.25
C SER A 55 -4.15 -2.50 16.48
N ALA A 56 -4.94 -3.58 16.46
CA ALA A 56 -4.42 -4.95 16.44
C ALA A 56 -3.78 -5.31 15.08
N TYR A 57 -3.74 -4.38 14.13
CA TYR A 57 -3.20 -4.55 12.79
C TYR A 57 -2.15 -3.49 12.49
N SER A 58 -1.15 -3.87 11.69
CA SER A 58 -0.12 -2.96 11.21
C SER A 58 -0.11 -2.90 9.68
N LEU A 59 0.22 -1.71 9.16
CA LEU A 59 0.56 -1.50 7.75
C LEU A 59 2.06 -1.28 7.63
N SER A 60 2.74 -2.20 6.95
CA SER A 60 4.19 -2.15 6.74
C SER A 60 4.54 -1.96 5.27
N LEU A 61 5.66 -1.29 5.02
CA LEU A 61 6.17 -1.00 3.68
C LEU A 61 7.50 -1.73 3.48
N SER A 62 7.76 -2.24 2.26
CA SER A 62 9.06 -2.83 1.90
C SER A 62 10.20 -1.81 1.86
N THR A 63 9.89 -0.52 1.76
CA THR A 63 10.84 0.60 1.76
C THR A 63 10.11 1.87 2.21
N GLN A 64 10.87 2.85 2.70
CA GLN A 64 10.37 4.18 3.05
C GLN A 64 10.49 5.18 1.90
N TYR A 65 11.04 4.78 0.76
CA TYR A 65 11.27 5.65 -0.39
C TYR A 65 10.76 5.05 -1.69
N TYR A 66 10.18 5.88 -2.55
CA TYR A 66 9.80 5.52 -3.92
C TYR A 66 10.53 6.40 -4.94
N ARG A 67 10.82 5.84 -6.11
CA ARG A 67 11.47 6.57 -7.20
C ARG A 67 10.45 7.36 -7.99
N PHE A 68 10.86 8.53 -8.46
CA PHE A 68 10.10 9.23 -9.49
C PHE A 68 9.94 8.34 -10.71
N CYS A 69 8.77 8.44 -11.29
CA CYS A 69 8.50 7.88 -12.59
C CYS A 69 7.86 8.97 -13.43
N ASP A 70 8.50 9.33 -14.53
CA ASP A 70 7.93 10.30 -15.47
C ASP A 70 7.38 9.59 -16.71
N ASP A 71 7.93 8.43 -17.06
CA ASP A 71 7.46 7.60 -18.17
C ASP A 71 6.58 6.43 -17.67
N PRO A 72 5.27 6.44 -17.98
CA PRO A 72 4.32 5.39 -17.60
C PRO A 72 4.78 3.97 -17.95
N ALA A 73 5.55 3.79 -19.04
CA ALA A 73 6.02 2.48 -19.47
C ALA A 73 7.02 1.84 -18.51
N PHE A 74 7.69 2.65 -17.68
CA PHE A 74 8.75 2.18 -16.77
C PHE A 74 8.36 2.22 -15.29
N CYS A 75 7.23 2.87 -14.91
CA CYS A 75 6.79 2.95 -13.51
C CYS A 75 6.57 1.56 -12.89
N GLY A 76 6.12 0.61 -13.69
CA GLY A 76 5.83 -0.76 -13.25
C GLY A 76 7.03 -1.57 -12.79
N LYS A 77 8.27 -1.12 -13.05
CA LYS A 77 9.49 -1.88 -12.72
C LYS A 77 9.93 -1.75 -11.26
N ASN A 78 9.44 -0.74 -10.52
CA ASN A 78 9.84 -0.48 -9.13
C ASN A 78 8.60 -0.26 -8.25
N TYR A 79 7.92 -1.34 -7.89
CA TYR A 79 6.75 -1.28 -7.00
C TYR A 79 7.14 -1.38 -5.52
N ILE A 80 6.31 -0.78 -4.67
CA ILE A 80 6.41 -0.92 -3.21
C ILE A 80 5.49 -2.04 -2.77
N ILE A 81 5.99 -2.99 -1.99
CA ILE A 81 5.15 -4.01 -1.36
C ILE A 81 4.61 -3.43 -0.06
N VAL A 82 3.28 -3.34 0.03
CA VAL A 82 2.56 -2.95 1.24
C VAL A 82 1.94 -4.20 1.85
N SER A 83 2.07 -4.36 3.16
CA SER A 83 1.54 -5.52 3.88
C SER A 83 0.65 -5.10 5.04
N ILE A 84 -0.59 -5.59 5.04
CA ILE A 84 -1.54 -5.49 6.15
C ILE A 84 -1.44 -6.78 6.95
N GLN A 85 -1.06 -6.70 8.21
CA GLN A 85 -0.84 -7.88 9.04
C GLN A 85 -1.49 -7.74 10.41
N GLY A 86 -2.13 -8.81 10.90
CA GLY A 86 -2.63 -8.87 12.26
C GLY A 86 -1.52 -9.18 13.28
N GLN A 87 -1.51 -8.45 14.37
CA GLN A 87 -0.61 -8.63 15.51
C GLN A 87 -1.17 -9.71 16.45
N GLY A 88 -1.30 -10.95 15.94
CA GLY A 88 -1.87 -12.09 16.68
C GLY A 88 -3.36 -12.37 16.39
N GLY A 89 -3.95 -11.72 15.38
CA GLY A 89 -5.33 -11.93 14.94
C GLY A 89 -5.47 -12.03 13.42
N LEU A 90 -6.56 -12.65 12.96
CA LEU A 90 -6.90 -12.77 11.52
C LEU A 90 -7.70 -11.54 11.07
N LEU A 91 -7.55 -11.13 9.81
CA LEU A 91 -8.41 -10.15 9.16
C LEU A 91 -9.33 -10.82 8.15
N ARG A 92 -10.58 -10.37 8.07
CA ARG A 92 -11.59 -10.87 7.12
C ARG A 92 -11.85 -9.90 5.98
N GLY A 93 -11.72 -8.61 6.25
CA GLY A 93 -11.90 -7.57 5.24
C GLY A 93 -10.95 -6.40 5.47
N PHE A 94 -10.76 -5.61 4.43
CA PHE A 94 -10.02 -4.37 4.49
C PHE A 94 -10.42 -3.47 3.32
N ILE A 95 -10.15 -2.17 3.47
CA ILE A 95 -10.13 -1.18 2.40
C ILE A 95 -8.91 -0.28 2.64
N VAL A 96 -8.14 0.02 1.60
CA VAL A 96 -6.90 0.81 1.70
C VAL A 96 -6.75 1.78 0.55
N GLN A 97 -6.27 2.98 0.88
CA GLN A 97 -5.89 4.03 -0.05
C GLN A 97 -4.51 4.58 0.31
N ALA A 98 -3.87 5.20 -0.67
CA ALA A 98 -2.59 5.89 -0.49
C ALA A 98 -2.85 7.40 -0.56
N ARG A 99 -2.71 8.12 0.56
CA ARG A 99 -3.12 9.54 0.65
C ARG A 99 -1.95 10.44 1.00
N THR A 100 -2.11 11.73 0.79
CA THR A 100 -1.14 12.73 1.25
C THR A 100 -1.14 12.77 2.79
N PRO A 101 0.03 12.70 3.47
CA PRO A 101 0.11 12.68 4.93
C PRO A 101 -0.44 13.94 5.60
N SER A 102 -0.34 15.10 4.94
CA SER A 102 -0.84 16.40 5.44
C SER A 102 -2.36 16.52 5.42
N GLY A 103 -3.06 15.49 4.93
CA GLY A 103 -4.51 15.46 4.80
C GLY A 103 -4.98 15.52 3.35
N GLY A 104 -6.29 15.39 3.18
CA GLY A 104 -6.94 15.28 1.88
C GLY A 104 -7.57 13.91 1.64
N SER A 105 -8.47 13.86 0.67
CA SER A 105 -9.18 12.64 0.30
C SER A 105 -8.58 11.93 -0.90
N ARG A 106 -7.77 12.57 -1.75
CA ARG A 106 -7.24 11.95 -2.96
C ARG A 106 -6.44 10.69 -2.63
N SER A 107 -6.76 9.60 -3.33
CA SER A 107 -5.97 8.38 -3.37
C SER A 107 -5.02 8.42 -4.56
N TRP A 108 -3.76 8.08 -4.33
CA TRP A 108 -2.67 8.16 -5.28
C TRP A 108 -2.22 6.78 -5.76
N GLY A 109 -1.74 6.72 -7.00
CA GLY A 109 -1.02 5.57 -7.52
C GLY A 109 -1.94 4.40 -7.91
N GLN A 110 -1.28 3.34 -8.36
CA GLN A 110 -1.92 2.11 -8.80
C GLN A 110 -1.67 0.99 -7.80
N PHE A 111 -2.67 0.12 -7.63
CA PHE A 111 -2.63 -1.02 -6.72
C PHE A 111 -2.69 -2.31 -7.51
N PHE A 112 -1.88 -3.29 -7.12
CA PHE A 112 -1.81 -4.59 -7.78
C PHE A 112 -1.88 -5.70 -6.71
N PRO A 113 -2.98 -6.46 -6.64
CA PRO A 113 -3.05 -7.65 -5.81
C PRO A 113 -1.90 -8.61 -6.13
N LEU A 114 -1.15 -9.05 -5.12
CA LEU A 114 -0.09 -10.04 -5.30
C LEU A 114 -0.58 -11.47 -5.08
N GLN A 115 -1.69 -11.62 -4.36
CA GLN A 115 -2.34 -12.91 -4.11
C GLN A 115 -3.70 -12.93 -4.80
N THR A 116 -3.92 -13.94 -5.63
CA THR A 116 -5.17 -14.12 -6.37
C THR A 116 -6.32 -14.42 -5.41
N GLY A 117 -7.47 -13.79 -5.64
CA GLY A 117 -8.70 -14.11 -4.91
C GLY A 117 -8.87 -13.49 -3.52
N ASP A 118 -7.87 -12.78 -2.99
CA ASP A 118 -7.96 -12.10 -1.68
C ASP A 118 -8.28 -10.60 -1.77
N SER A 119 -7.88 -9.95 -2.86
CA SER A 119 -7.96 -8.50 -3.03
C SER A 119 -8.37 -8.13 -4.45
N LYS A 120 -9.05 -6.99 -4.58
CA LYS A 120 -9.38 -6.35 -5.87
C LYS A 120 -9.25 -4.84 -5.79
N VAL A 121 -9.03 -4.23 -6.94
CA VAL A 121 -9.04 -2.78 -7.10
C VAL A 121 -10.45 -2.33 -7.49
N ILE A 122 -10.91 -1.25 -6.87
CA ILE A 122 -12.15 -0.55 -7.21
C ILE A 122 -11.83 0.91 -7.54
N GLN A 123 -12.63 1.49 -8.43
CA GLN A 123 -12.56 2.91 -8.75
C GLN A 123 -13.49 3.67 -7.78
N CYS A 124 -12.91 4.52 -6.94
CA CYS A 124 -13.66 5.47 -6.13
C CYS A 124 -13.58 6.87 -6.76
N GLN A 125 -14.46 7.79 -6.34
CA GLN A 125 -14.47 9.18 -6.85
C GLN A 125 -13.15 9.91 -6.60
N ASN A 126 -12.47 9.59 -5.49
CA ASN A 126 -11.21 10.19 -5.07
C ASN A 126 -9.97 9.42 -5.56
N GLY A 127 -10.12 8.37 -6.39
CA GLY A 127 -9.02 7.59 -6.95
C GLY A 127 -9.15 6.08 -6.75
N LEU A 128 -8.11 5.36 -7.15
CA LEU A 128 -8.06 3.91 -7.04
C LEU A 128 -7.96 3.47 -5.58
N THR A 129 -8.64 2.37 -5.26
CA THR A 129 -8.75 1.84 -3.90
C THR A 129 -8.65 0.33 -3.94
N LEU A 130 -7.91 -0.26 -3.02
CA LEU A 130 -7.83 -1.71 -2.89
C LEU A 130 -8.74 -2.18 -1.76
N THR A 131 -9.49 -3.25 -1.98
CA THR A 131 -10.36 -3.88 -0.99
C THR A 131 -10.30 -5.40 -1.10
N HIS A 132 -10.74 -6.08 -0.05
CA HIS A 132 -10.95 -7.54 -0.08
C HIS A 132 -12.00 -7.99 -1.12
N THR A 133 -11.86 -9.22 -1.60
CA THR A 133 -12.82 -9.94 -2.47
C THR A 133 -13.67 -10.96 -1.72
N ALA A 134 -13.15 -11.52 -0.64
CA ALA A 134 -13.80 -12.56 0.16
C ALA A 134 -13.57 -12.32 1.66
N ASN A 135 -14.46 -12.84 2.50
CA ASN A 135 -14.45 -12.65 3.96
C ASN A 135 -13.79 -13.81 4.73
N ASN A 136 -13.09 -14.71 4.04
CA ASN A 136 -12.25 -15.74 4.64
C ASN A 136 -11.16 -15.12 5.53
N ASP A 137 -10.74 -15.86 6.54
CA ASP A 137 -9.67 -15.44 7.43
C ASP A 137 -8.33 -15.34 6.70
N LYS A 138 -7.62 -14.22 6.90
CA LYS A 138 -6.30 -13.95 6.34
C LYS A 138 -5.38 -13.51 7.47
N ASN A 139 -4.15 -14.02 7.49
CA ASN A 139 -3.13 -13.57 8.44
C ASN A 139 -2.44 -12.28 7.95
N ILE A 140 -2.15 -12.24 6.66
CA ILE A 140 -1.46 -11.15 5.99
C ILE A 140 -2.07 -10.94 4.61
N VAL A 141 -2.18 -9.68 4.19
CA VAL A 141 -2.52 -9.31 2.82
C VAL A 141 -1.38 -8.46 2.27
N ARG A 142 -0.89 -8.82 1.08
CA ARG A 142 0.18 -8.10 0.38
C ARG A 142 -0.30 -7.61 -0.97
N PHE A 143 0.06 -6.37 -1.30
CA PHE A 143 -0.18 -5.79 -2.61
C PHE A 143 1.02 -4.95 -3.03
N ALA A 144 1.22 -4.85 -4.34
CA ALA A 144 2.17 -3.92 -4.92
C ALA A 144 1.47 -2.58 -5.15
N TRP A 145 2.21 -1.50 -4.92
CA TRP A 145 1.80 -0.13 -5.20
C TRP A 145 2.83 0.56 -6.09
N ILE A 146 2.34 1.26 -7.11
CA ILE A 146 3.16 1.98 -8.09
C ILE A 146 2.73 3.46 -8.08
N PRO A 147 3.67 4.41 -7.96
CA PRO A 147 3.36 5.84 -8.00
C PRO A 147 2.81 6.26 -9.37
N GLU A 148 1.99 7.32 -9.38
CA GLU A 148 1.53 7.94 -10.63
C GLU A 148 2.70 8.59 -11.39
N PRO A 149 2.66 8.64 -12.74
CA PRO A 149 3.61 9.41 -13.52
C PRO A 149 3.66 10.88 -13.08
N GLY A 150 4.86 11.43 -12.90
CA GLY A 150 5.08 12.80 -12.45
C GLY A 150 4.89 13.03 -10.95
N MET A 151 4.51 12.02 -10.17
CA MET A 151 4.22 12.18 -8.75
C MET A 151 5.47 12.57 -7.94
N ARG A 152 5.38 13.64 -7.14
CA ARG A 152 6.45 14.14 -6.26
C ARG A 152 6.05 14.22 -4.78
N ASP A 153 4.80 13.94 -4.45
CA ASP A 153 4.28 14.10 -3.10
C ASP A 153 4.63 12.93 -2.17
N GLN A 154 4.74 13.23 -0.87
CA GLN A 154 4.76 12.18 0.15
C GLN A 154 3.43 11.46 0.21
N VAL A 155 3.49 10.18 0.58
CA VAL A 155 2.33 9.28 0.64
C VAL A 155 2.29 8.58 1.98
N GLN A 156 1.09 8.38 2.51
CA GLN A 156 0.85 7.50 3.64
C GLN A 156 -0.32 6.59 3.30
N PHE A 157 -0.14 5.29 3.48
CA PHE A 157 -1.23 4.34 3.32
C PHE A 157 -2.11 4.40 4.55
N VAL A 158 -3.41 4.49 4.31
CA VAL A 158 -4.43 4.44 5.35
C VAL A 158 -5.40 3.33 5.00
N ALA A 159 -5.62 2.45 5.96
CA ALA A 159 -6.54 1.35 5.82
C ALA A 159 -7.58 1.33 6.95
N THR A 160 -8.70 0.71 6.63
CA THR A 160 -9.64 0.21 7.63
C THR A 160 -9.66 -1.30 7.54
N VAL A 161 -9.42 -1.96 8.67
CA VAL A 161 -9.32 -3.43 8.75
C VAL A 161 -10.53 -3.98 9.51
N VAL A 162 -11.11 -5.05 8.99
CA VAL A 162 -12.28 -5.71 9.55
C VAL A 162 -11.86 -7.05 10.14
N GLN A 163 -12.00 -7.19 11.46
CA GLN A 163 -11.73 -8.45 12.16
C GLN A 163 -12.92 -9.40 12.05
N ASN A 164 -14.13 -8.87 12.25
CA ASN A 164 -15.39 -9.61 12.15
C ASN A 164 -16.54 -8.62 11.81
N LEU A 165 -17.78 -9.10 11.73
CA LEU A 165 -18.95 -8.29 11.34
C LEU A 165 -19.20 -7.05 12.23
N ARG A 166 -18.68 -7.03 13.46
CA ARG A 166 -18.87 -5.94 14.41
C ARG A 166 -17.60 -5.13 14.63
N THR A 167 -16.44 -5.77 14.73
CA THR A 167 -15.18 -5.13 15.13
C THR A 167 -14.37 -4.63 13.93
N ILE A 168 -14.17 -3.32 13.88
CA ILE A 168 -13.47 -2.62 12.81
C ILE A 168 -12.39 -1.70 13.38
N TYR A 169 -11.25 -1.66 12.71
CA TYR A 169 -10.10 -0.84 13.06
C TYR A 169 -9.90 0.17 11.93
N PRO A 170 -10.53 1.36 12.00
CA PRO A 170 -10.29 2.43 11.05
C PRO A 170 -8.96 3.13 11.34
N GLY A 171 -8.42 3.83 10.34
CA GLY A 171 -7.24 4.67 10.55
C GLY A 171 -5.98 3.87 10.88
N VAL A 172 -5.79 2.69 10.30
CA VAL A 172 -4.53 1.96 10.38
C VAL A 172 -3.58 2.56 9.36
N TYR A 173 -2.57 3.29 9.85
CA TYR A 173 -1.62 4.01 9.00
C TYR A 173 -0.32 3.25 8.82
N SER A 174 0.28 3.36 7.64
CA SER A 174 1.69 3.02 7.43
C SER A 174 2.62 4.13 7.92
N ALA A 175 3.93 3.85 7.92
CA ALA A 175 4.92 4.91 7.86
C ALA A 175 4.74 5.78 6.59
N GLN A 176 5.26 7.01 6.61
CA GLN A 176 5.28 7.87 5.43
C GLN A 176 6.26 7.33 4.39
N LEU A 177 5.79 7.20 3.16
CA LEU A 177 6.54 6.88 1.96
C LEU A 177 6.93 8.18 1.27
N ARG A 178 8.24 8.40 1.08
CA ARG A 178 8.77 9.65 0.53
C ARG A 178 9.35 9.45 -0.87
N PRO A 179 9.33 10.46 -1.75
CA PRO A 179 10.09 10.37 -2.98
C PRO A 179 11.60 10.37 -2.71
N VAL A 180 12.38 9.76 -3.61
CA VAL A 180 13.85 9.81 -3.54
C VAL A 180 14.41 11.22 -3.72
N GLY A 181 13.70 12.13 -4.43
CA GLY A 181 14.12 13.53 -4.55
C GLY A 181 14.23 14.26 -3.22
N ASP A 182 13.28 14.04 -2.29
CA ASP A 182 13.37 14.59 -0.93
C ASP A 182 14.67 14.21 -0.22
N MET A 183 15.25 13.06 -0.57
CA MET A 183 16.54 12.64 -0.02
C MET A 183 17.71 13.42 -0.65
N LEU A 184 17.65 13.74 -1.95
CA LEU A 184 18.64 14.58 -2.63
C LEU A 184 18.60 16.03 -2.11
N ASP A 185 17.41 16.52 -1.80
CA ASP A 185 17.20 17.86 -1.24
C ASP A 185 17.50 17.93 0.27
N SER A 186 17.61 16.78 0.94
CA SER A 186 18.04 16.71 2.33
C SER A 186 19.55 16.96 2.45
N GLU A 187 19.99 17.67 3.49
CA GLU A 187 21.42 17.87 3.78
C GLU A 187 22.14 16.59 4.26
N ARG A 188 21.54 15.40 4.08
CA ARG A 188 22.09 14.14 4.59
C ARG A 188 22.92 13.43 3.53
N LYS A 189 23.99 12.76 3.96
CA LYS A 189 24.80 11.88 3.11
C LYS A 189 24.17 10.50 3.05
N PHE A 190 24.17 9.87 1.88
CA PHE A 190 23.62 8.53 1.70
C PHE A 190 24.38 7.70 0.65
N LEU A 191 24.29 6.38 0.81
CA LEU A 191 24.88 5.40 -0.10
C LEU A 191 23.81 4.77 -0.97
N ILE A 192 24.12 4.58 -2.25
CA ILE A 192 23.31 3.82 -3.19
C ILE A 192 24.11 2.58 -3.61
N PHE A 193 23.64 1.39 -3.26
CA PHE A 193 24.16 0.13 -3.79
C PHE A 193 23.38 -0.28 -5.03
N ALA A 194 24.05 -0.43 -6.17
CA ALA A 194 23.46 -0.89 -7.43
C ALA A 194 24.02 -2.26 -7.84
N TYR A 195 23.19 -3.08 -8.50
CA TYR A 195 23.54 -4.44 -8.94
C TYR A 195 24.03 -4.51 -10.39
N HIS A 196 23.34 -3.84 -11.32
CA HIS A 196 23.61 -3.93 -12.75
C HIS A 196 24.45 -2.76 -13.24
N GLN A 197 25.39 -3.08 -14.13
CA GLN A 197 26.33 -2.15 -14.74
C GLN A 197 25.62 -1.00 -15.44
N GLU A 198 24.46 -1.24 -16.07
CA GLU A 198 23.64 -0.20 -16.72
C GLU A 198 23.18 0.95 -15.79
N VAL A 199 22.98 0.68 -14.50
CA VAL A 199 22.61 1.71 -13.49
C VAL A 199 23.83 2.54 -13.06
N LEU A 200 25.02 1.96 -13.15
CA LEU A 200 26.29 2.67 -12.99
C LEU A 200 26.60 3.47 -14.27
N ASP A 201 26.42 2.85 -15.43
CA ASP A 201 26.73 3.34 -16.78
C ASP A 201 25.93 4.61 -17.17
N ALA A 202 24.68 4.76 -16.69
CA ALA A 202 23.86 5.94 -16.97
C ALA A 202 24.44 7.28 -16.47
N LYS A 203 25.49 7.24 -15.63
CA LYS A 203 26.35 8.41 -15.32
C LYS A 203 27.85 8.16 -15.57
N GLU A 204 28.23 7.00 -16.09
CA GLU A 204 29.61 6.54 -16.32
C GLU A 204 30.13 6.87 -17.72
N GLU A 205 29.36 7.53 -18.59
CA GLU A 205 29.89 8.06 -19.86
C GLU A 205 31.02 9.10 -19.65
N ALA A 206 31.18 9.60 -18.41
CA ALA A 206 32.29 10.45 -17.99
C ALA A 206 33.46 9.71 -17.29
N VAL A 207 33.34 8.41 -17.00
CA VAL A 207 34.37 7.65 -16.23
C VAL A 207 34.74 6.38 -16.99
N GLN A 208 35.79 6.48 -17.80
CA GLN A 208 36.37 5.34 -18.50
C GLN A 208 36.65 4.16 -17.55
N SER A 209 36.29 2.97 -18.02
CA SER A 209 36.46 1.63 -17.46
C SER A 209 37.80 1.35 -16.75
N LYS A 210 38.02 1.92 -15.56
CA LYS A 210 39.18 1.65 -14.72
C LYS A 210 38.74 1.27 -13.32
N LYS A 211 39.13 0.07 -12.89
CA LYS A 211 39.05 -0.35 -11.48
C LYS A 211 39.83 0.66 -10.64
N ASN A 212 39.18 1.29 -9.67
CA ASN A 212 39.85 2.18 -8.74
C ASN A 212 40.93 1.43 -7.93
N THR A 213 42.15 1.97 -7.89
CA THR A 213 43.21 1.45 -7.00
C THR A 213 42.80 1.63 -5.53
N PRO A 214 43.40 0.89 -4.56
CA PRO A 214 43.13 1.10 -3.15
C PRO A 214 43.30 2.56 -2.69
N GLU A 215 44.28 3.26 -3.23
CA GLU A 215 44.58 4.66 -2.91
C GLU A 215 43.47 5.59 -3.44
N GLN A 216 43.02 5.35 -4.67
CA GLN A 216 41.89 6.08 -5.25
C GLN A 216 40.61 5.83 -4.47
N ARG A 217 40.35 4.58 -4.06
CA ARG A 217 39.19 4.24 -3.21
C ARG A 217 39.23 4.99 -1.89
N ASN A 218 40.37 5.00 -1.19
CA ASN A 218 40.54 5.74 0.06
C ASN A 218 40.37 7.25 -0.15
N TYR A 219 40.91 7.79 -1.24
CA TYR A 219 40.73 9.20 -1.60
C TYR A 219 39.24 9.55 -1.78
N PHE A 220 38.49 8.77 -2.56
CA PHE A 220 37.05 9.03 -2.78
C PHE A 220 36.22 8.81 -1.51
N CYS A 221 36.57 7.81 -0.69
CA CYS A 221 35.91 7.61 0.61
C CYS A 221 36.14 8.80 1.52
N ASN A 222 37.38 9.25 1.70
CA ASN A 222 37.69 10.43 2.51
C ASN A 222 37.01 11.68 1.97
N LYS A 223 37.00 11.86 0.64
CA LYS A 223 36.32 13.00 0.00
C LYS A 223 34.83 12.98 0.29
N PHE A 224 34.18 11.83 0.20
CA PHE A 224 32.77 11.68 0.58
C PHE A 224 32.56 11.92 2.08
N GLN A 225 33.48 11.51 2.94
CA GLN A 225 33.38 11.68 4.39
C GLN A 225 33.50 13.14 4.82
N THR A 226 34.41 13.93 4.20
CA THR A 226 34.76 15.27 4.66
C THR A 226 34.13 16.42 3.89
N ASN A 227 33.69 16.19 2.64
CA ASN A 227 33.15 17.26 1.80
C ASN A 227 31.62 17.25 1.83
N ASP A 228 31.01 18.25 2.48
CA ASP A 228 29.55 18.37 2.58
C ASP A 228 28.84 18.60 1.24
N SER A 229 29.53 19.06 0.19
CA SER A 229 28.91 19.15 -1.14
C SER A 229 28.71 17.78 -1.81
N LEU A 230 29.41 16.75 -1.35
CA LEU A 230 29.22 15.37 -1.79
C LEU A 230 28.21 14.66 -0.88
N ARG A 231 26.96 14.60 -1.33
CA ARG A 231 25.85 13.96 -0.58
C ARG A 231 25.61 12.50 -0.96
N VAL A 232 25.99 12.09 -2.17
CA VAL A 232 25.68 10.76 -2.71
C VAL A 232 26.95 10.01 -3.08
N ALA A 233 27.05 8.76 -2.63
CA ALA A 233 28.02 7.80 -3.15
C ALA A 233 27.31 6.59 -3.74
N ILE A 234 27.62 6.27 -5.00
CA ILE A 234 27.10 5.10 -5.69
C ILE A 234 28.16 4.00 -5.61
N LEU A 235 27.75 2.82 -5.16
CA LEU A 235 28.60 1.67 -4.93
C LEU A 235 28.01 0.46 -5.66
N SER A 236 28.87 -0.40 -6.19
CA SER A 236 28.44 -1.76 -6.54
C SER A 236 28.17 -2.54 -5.25
N ILE A 237 27.18 -3.44 -5.26
CA ILE A 237 26.95 -4.37 -4.15
C ILE A 237 28.21 -5.21 -3.81
N CYS A 238 29.06 -5.48 -4.79
CA CYS A 238 30.35 -6.18 -4.60
C CYS A 238 31.37 -5.33 -3.84
N ALA A 239 31.25 -4.00 -3.87
CA ALA A 239 32.13 -3.09 -3.13
C ALA A 239 31.80 -3.06 -1.62
N ALA A 240 30.63 -3.54 -1.20
CA ALA A 240 30.25 -3.62 0.21
C ALA A 240 31.18 -4.54 1.02
N ASN A 241 31.70 -5.61 0.40
CA ASN A 241 32.63 -6.55 1.03
C ASN A 241 34.09 -6.07 1.03
N ALA A 242 34.39 -4.88 0.50
CA ALA A 242 35.75 -4.34 0.43
C ALA A 242 36.18 -3.57 1.70
N GLY A 243 35.36 -3.56 2.76
CA GLY A 243 35.69 -2.87 4.02
C GLY A 243 35.67 -1.34 3.91
N LEU A 244 34.85 -0.78 3.02
CA LEU A 244 34.72 0.68 2.87
C LEU A 244 34.06 1.27 4.13
N ASN A 245 34.76 2.19 4.81
CA ASN A 245 34.22 2.87 5.98
C ASN A 245 33.64 4.24 5.58
N LEU A 246 32.35 4.26 5.24
CA LEU A 246 31.59 5.45 4.82
C LEU A 246 30.56 5.87 5.89
N SER A 247 31.05 6.02 7.13
CA SER A 247 30.26 6.33 8.33
C SER A 247 29.48 7.65 8.31
N ALA A 248 29.86 8.64 7.49
CA ALA A 248 29.09 9.88 7.37
C ALA A 248 27.74 9.68 6.66
N ALA A 249 27.56 8.57 5.95
CA ALA A 249 26.25 8.25 5.38
C ALA A 249 25.30 7.81 6.49
N ASN A 250 24.16 8.49 6.60
CA ASN A 250 23.14 8.16 7.60
C ASN A 250 22.03 7.27 7.03
N LEU A 251 22.12 6.90 5.75
CA LEU A 251 21.12 6.12 5.05
C LEU A 251 21.76 5.32 3.91
N VAL A 252 21.29 4.09 3.73
CA VAL A 252 21.73 3.17 2.68
C VAL A 252 20.52 2.73 1.87
N ILE A 253 20.57 2.93 0.55
CA ILE A 253 19.58 2.47 -0.41
C ILE A 253 20.17 1.34 -1.23
N VAL A 254 19.46 0.22 -1.34
CA VAL A 254 19.84 -0.90 -2.20
C VAL A 254 18.89 -0.96 -3.39
N LEU A 255 19.44 -0.80 -4.58
CA LEU A 255 18.71 -0.84 -5.85
C LEU A 255 18.84 -2.24 -6.46
N LYS A 256 17.77 -3.02 -6.36
CA LYS A 256 17.63 -4.29 -7.08
C LYS A 256 16.80 -4.06 -8.33
N VAL A 257 17.37 -4.28 -9.51
CA VAL A 257 16.60 -4.37 -10.76
C VAL A 257 16.35 -5.86 -11.02
N PHE A 258 15.07 -6.23 -11.17
CA PHE A 258 14.65 -7.54 -11.61
C PHE A 258 14.56 -7.58 -13.13
#